data_AF-A0A3B0Z5W7-F1
#
_entry.id   AF-A0A3B0Z5W7-F1
#
_cell.length_a   1.000
_cell.length_b   1.000
_cell.length_c   1.000
_cell.angle_alpha   90.00
_cell.angle_beta   90.00
_cell.angle_gamma   90.00
#
_symmetry.space_group_name_H-M   'P 1'
#
loop_
_entity.id
_entity.type
_entity.pdbx_description
1 polymer ?
#
loop_
_entity_poly.entity_id
_entity_poly.type
_entity_poly.pdbx_seq_one_letter_code
_entity_poly.pdbx_strand_id
1 'polypeptide(L)'
;MLKRRFNIGENRIQPLSDGAERGLIQTCYIGLCLSAVVMLSACSSGGTSDLEGFVAKVKAGNPGRVEPLPELKLFEKYAYSAYLDEIKDPFITWETINPKVDRLKSASGGVNDGVFPDGERAREALESYPLETLTMMGTLEYSNENWGLIKAPDGIIYRVKSGNYMGQNHGKISKINSEDIALTEIVSDGLGGWENRPVELSLNED
;
A
#
# COMPACT_ATOMS: atom_id res chain seq x y z
N MET A 1 -77.74 12.37 -61.55
CA MET A 1 -77.01 13.36 -60.74
C MET A 1 -76.49 12.70 -59.47
N LEU A 2 -75.25 13.03 -59.12
CA LEU A 2 -74.43 12.51 -58.03
C LEU A 2 -75.09 12.56 -56.63
N LYS A 3 -74.81 11.57 -55.76
CA LYS A 3 -73.77 11.70 -54.71
C LYS A 3 -73.54 10.40 -53.92
N ARG A 4 -72.25 10.04 -53.89
CA ARG A 4 -71.56 9.08 -52.99
C ARG A 4 -71.74 9.45 -51.51
N ARG A 5 -71.57 8.47 -50.59
CA ARG A 5 -70.55 8.33 -49.50
C ARG A 5 -70.81 6.95 -48.82
N PHE A 6 -69.93 5.94 -48.79
CA PHE A 6 -68.69 5.74 -47.98
C PHE A 6 -68.94 6.11 -46.49
N ASN A 7 -68.68 5.31 -45.43
CA ASN A 7 -67.71 4.24 -45.23
C ASN A 7 -67.88 3.56 -43.83
N ILE A 8 -67.22 2.39 -43.64
CA ILE A 8 -66.73 1.72 -42.38
C ILE A 8 -67.77 1.40 -41.30
N GLY A 9 -67.90 0.18 -40.76
CA GLY A 9 -67.04 -1.00 -40.78
C GLY A 9 -66.99 -1.57 -39.37
N GLU A 10 -67.37 -2.83 -39.19
CA GLU A 10 -67.03 -3.56 -37.98
C GLU A 10 -66.89 -5.05 -38.31
N ASN A 11 -65.67 -5.53 -38.10
CA ASN A 11 -65.22 -6.86 -38.41
C ASN A 11 -65.31 -7.67 -37.10
N ARG A 12 -66.14 -8.70 -37.06
CA ARG A 12 -66.07 -9.73 -36.02
C ARG A 12 -66.27 -11.11 -36.63
N ILE A 13 -65.15 -11.80 -36.76
CA ILE A 13 -65.02 -13.18 -37.21
C ILE A 13 -65.54 -14.09 -36.11
N GLN A 14 -66.40 -15.04 -36.46
CA GLN A 14 -66.65 -16.26 -35.67
C GLN A 14 -65.80 -17.39 -36.28
N PRO A 15 -65.17 -18.28 -35.49
CA PRO A 15 -64.75 -19.56 -36.02
C PRO A 15 -65.81 -20.64 -35.75
N LEU A 16 -66.16 -21.32 -36.84
CA LEU A 16 -67.01 -22.50 -36.94
C LEU A 16 -66.38 -23.71 -36.23
N SER A 17 -67.27 -24.54 -35.67
CA SER A 17 -67.27 -26.02 -35.62
C SER A 17 -66.06 -26.75 -36.22
N ASP A 18 -65.48 -27.69 -35.45
CA ASP A 18 -65.45 -29.12 -35.86
C ASP A 18 -64.86 -30.03 -34.75
N GLY A 19 -65.67 -30.98 -34.27
CA GLY A 19 -65.33 -31.91 -33.18
C GLY A 19 -64.41 -33.08 -33.58
N ALA A 20 -64.12 -33.24 -34.88
CA ALA A 20 -63.35 -34.37 -35.40
C ALA A 20 -61.82 -34.23 -35.21
N GLU A 21 -61.29 -32.99 -35.14
CA GLU A 21 -59.85 -32.76 -34.99
C GLU A 21 -59.35 -32.98 -33.55
N ARG A 22 -60.24 -32.86 -32.56
CA ARG A 22 -59.91 -33.02 -31.14
C ARG A 22 -59.55 -34.46 -30.78
N GLY A 23 -60.19 -35.44 -31.42
CA GLY A 23 -59.91 -36.87 -31.18
C GLY A 23 -58.52 -37.30 -31.69
N LEU A 24 -58.13 -36.80 -32.87
CA LEU A 24 -56.84 -37.11 -33.49
C LEU A 24 -55.66 -36.49 -32.74
N ILE A 25 -55.84 -35.25 -32.27
CA ILE A 25 -54.86 -34.55 -31.43
C ILE A 25 -54.73 -35.25 -30.07
N GLN A 26 -55.83 -35.72 -29.48
CA GLN A 26 -55.83 -36.40 -28.18
C GLN A 26 -55.16 -37.78 -28.24
N THR A 27 -55.35 -38.56 -29.31
CA THR A 27 -54.61 -39.83 -29.49
C THR A 27 -53.12 -39.61 -29.75
N CYS A 28 -52.74 -38.53 -30.43
CA CYS A 28 -51.33 -38.14 -30.60
C CYS A 28 -50.69 -37.71 -29.28
N TYR A 29 -51.37 -36.94 -28.44
CA TYR A 29 -50.88 -36.54 -27.12
C TYR A 29 -50.74 -37.74 -26.17
N ILE A 30 -51.70 -38.68 -26.19
CA ILE A 30 -51.60 -39.91 -25.40
C ILE A 30 -50.42 -40.75 -25.88
N GLY A 31 -50.21 -40.89 -27.21
CA GLY A 31 -49.05 -41.58 -27.77
C GLY A 31 -47.70 -40.93 -27.43
N LEU A 32 -47.63 -39.59 -27.46
CA LEU A 32 -46.46 -38.80 -27.06
C LEU A 32 -46.16 -38.95 -25.55
N CYS A 33 -47.18 -38.91 -24.71
CA CYS A 33 -47.02 -39.11 -23.27
C CYS A 33 -46.58 -40.55 -22.95
N LEU A 34 -47.13 -41.55 -23.66
CA LEU A 34 -46.82 -42.96 -23.43
C LEU A 34 -45.40 -43.31 -23.90
N SER A 35 -44.94 -42.72 -25.02
CA SER A 35 -43.54 -42.85 -25.45
C SER A 35 -42.56 -42.13 -24.50
N ALA A 36 -42.95 -40.97 -23.95
CA ALA A 36 -42.15 -40.25 -22.96
C ALA A 36 -41.98 -41.08 -21.68
N VAL A 37 -43.04 -41.71 -21.17
CA VAL A 37 -42.96 -42.56 -19.96
C VAL A 37 -42.05 -43.78 -20.18
N VAL A 38 -42.10 -44.43 -21.35
CA VAL A 38 -41.22 -45.58 -21.67
C VAL A 38 -39.75 -45.14 -21.77
N MET A 39 -39.49 -43.95 -22.32
CA MET A 39 -38.13 -43.40 -22.42
C MET A 39 -37.54 -43.02 -21.05
N LEU A 40 -38.36 -42.65 -20.05
CA LEU A 40 -37.87 -42.39 -18.69
C LEU A 40 -37.40 -43.66 -17.97
N SER A 41 -38.01 -44.82 -18.26
CA SER A 41 -37.60 -46.11 -17.66
C SER A 41 -36.32 -46.70 -18.25
N ALA A 42 -35.82 -46.20 -19.38
CA ALA A 42 -34.61 -46.72 -20.04
C ALA A 42 -33.30 -46.37 -19.29
N CYS A 43 -33.32 -45.38 -18.38
CA CYS A 43 -32.15 -44.98 -17.60
C CYS A 43 -32.02 -45.72 -16.25
N SER A 44 -32.87 -46.72 -15.98
CA SER A 44 -32.88 -47.47 -14.71
C SER A 44 -31.96 -48.70 -14.71
N SER A 45 -31.12 -48.91 -15.72
CA SER A 45 -30.28 -50.12 -15.82
C SER A 45 -29.05 -50.05 -14.90
N GLY A 46 -29.25 -50.39 -13.62
CA GLY A 46 -28.58 -51.51 -12.95
C GLY A 46 -27.06 -51.51 -12.73
N GLY A 47 -26.38 -50.37 -12.77
CA GLY A 47 -24.91 -50.30 -12.66
C GLY A 47 -24.31 -50.03 -11.26
N THR A 48 -25.10 -50.04 -10.17
CA THR A 48 -24.62 -49.58 -8.84
C THR A 48 -24.00 -50.66 -7.96
N SER A 49 -24.01 -51.93 -8.40
CA SER A 49 -23.52 -53.06 -7.59
C SER A 49 -22.04 -52.95 -7.24
N ASP A 50 -21.22 -52.41 -8.13
CA ASP A 50 -19.79 -52.16 -7.86
C ASP A 50 -19.60 -51.02 -6.82
N LEU A 51 -20.39 -49.96 -6.93
CA LEU A 51 -20.36 -48.86 -5.95
C LEU A 51 -20.84 -49.32 -4.57
N GLU A 52 -21.91 -50.11 -4.52
CA GLU A 52 -22.43 -50.71 -3.28
C GLU A 52 -21.40 -51.67 -2.66
N GLY A 53 -20.74 -52.48 -3.48
CA GLY A 53 -19.64 -53.36 -3.06
C GLY A 53 -18.43 -52.60 -2.53
N PHE A 54 -18.04 -51.50 -3.19
CA PHE A 54 -16.96 -50.63 -2.75
C PHE A 54 -17.31 -49.94 -1.42
N VAL A 55 -18.52 -49.40 -1.28
CA VAL A 55 -18.98 -48.77 -0.03
C VAL A 55 -19.03 -49.78 1.11
N ALA A 56 -19.53 -51.00 0.86
CA ALA A 56 -19.54 -52.06 1.86
C ALA A 56 -18.11 -52.45 2.30
N LYS A 57 -17.17 -52.56 1.34
CA LYS A 57 -15.76 -52.83 1.62
C LYS A 57 -15.10 -51.72 2.44
N VAL A 58 -15.34 -50.45 2.09
CA VAL A 58 -14.78 -49.29 2.83
C VAL A 58 -15.37 -49.21 4.24
N LYS A 59 -16.68 -49.44 4.40
CA LYS A 59 -17.33 -49.46 5.72
C LYS A 59 -16.86 -50.62 6.60
N ALA A 60 -16.54 -51.77 6.01
CA ALA A 60 -15.99 -52.93 6.73
C ALA A 60 -14.50 -52.75 7.07
N GLY A 61 -13.81 -51.80 6.43
CA GLY A 61 -12.47 -51.39 6.83
C GLY A 61 -12.52 -50.81 8.25
N ASN A 62 -11.83 -51.45 9.19
CA ASN A 62 -11.73 -50.96 10.56
C ASN A 62 -11.19 -49.52 10.52
N PRO A 63 -11.90 -48.51 11.05
CA PRO A 63 -11.30 -47.20 11.23
C PRO A 63 -10.12 -47.42 12.17
N GLY A 64 -8.90 -47.35 11.62
CA GLY A 64 -7.69 -47.50 12.39
C GLY A 64 -7.75 -46.59 13.62
N ARG A 65 -7.05 -46.97 14.69
CA ARG A 65 -7.03 -46.18 15.92
C ARG A 65 -6.48 -44.79 15.59
N VAL A 66 -7.38 -43.81 15.47
CA VAL A 66 -7.03 -42.42 15.28
C VAL A 66 -6.33 -41.97 16.55
N GLU A 67 -5.12 -41.43 16.41
CA GLU A 67 -4.41 -40.88 17.56
C GLU A 67 -5.28 -39.76 18.16
N PRO A 68 -5.48 -39.78 19.49
CA PRO A 68 -6.29 -38.75 20.14
C PRO A 68 -5.71 -37.39 19.82
N LEU A 69 -6.58 -36.37 19.74
CA LEU A 69 -6.12 -35.01 19.50
C LEU A 69 -5.05 -34.66 20.55
N PRO A 70 -3.93 -34.06 20.14
CA PRO A 70 -2.87 -33.69 21.04
C PRO A 70 -3.42 -32.74 22.11
N GLU A 71 -2.97 -32.91 23.35
CA GLU A 71 -3.40 -32.03 24.43
C GLU A 71 -2.96 -30.59 24.15
N LEU A 72 -3.93 -29.69 24.14
CA LEU A 72 -3.73 -28.25 24.03
C LEU A 72 -2.93 -27.78 25.25
N LYS A 73 -1.64 -27.51 25.05
CA LYS A 73 -0.80 -26.86 26.06
C LYS A 73 -1.32 -25.43 26.25
N LEU A 74 -1.94 -25.17 27.39
CA LEU A 74 -2.29 -23.82 27.80
C LEU A 74 -0.98 -23.04 27.96
N PHE A 75 -0.82 -21.97 27.20
CA PHE A 75 0.26 -21.04 27.44
C PHE A 75 0.00 -20.35 28.78
N GLU A 76 0.99 -20.36 29.66
CA GLU A 76 0.92 -19.58 30.88
C GLU A 76 0.91 -18.10 30.49
N LYS A 77 -0.14 -17.39 30.91
CA LYS A 77 -0.20 -15.95 30.73
C LYS A 77 0.82 -15.33 31.67
N TYR A 78 1.95 -14.87 31.13
CA TYR A 78 2.85 -14.03 31.89
C TYR A 78 2.15 -12.71 32.19
N ALA A 79 1.85 -12.48 33.47
CA ALA A 79 1.40 -11.18 33.92
C ALA A 79 2.59 -10.21 33.88
N TYR A 80 2.44 -9.09 33.18
CA TYR A 80 3.47 -8.06 33.11
C TYR A 80 3.63 -7.40 34.49
N SER A 81 4.63 -7.83 35.25
CA SER A 81 4.91 -7.35 36.61
C SER A 81 5.78 -6.09 36.64
N ALA A 82 6.05 -5.44 35.50
CA ALA A 82 6.94 -4.28 35.48
C ALA A 82 6.38 -3.03 36.18
N TYR A 83 5.10 -3.05 36.57
CA TYR A 83 4.52 -2.04 37.48
C TYR A 83 4.75 -2.36 38.97
N LEU A 84 4.97 -3.64 39.32
CA LEU A 84 5.13 -4.11 40.70
C LEU A 84 6.58 -4.01 41.19
N ASP A 85 7.53 -4.30 40.31
CA ASP A 85 8.91 -3.88 40.49
C ASP A 85 8.97 -2.40 40.11
N GLU A 86 9.51 -1.52 40.94
CA GLU A 86 9.75 -0.09 40.64
C GLU A 86 10.80 0.08 39.51
N ILE A 87 10.58 -0.60 38.38
CA ILE A 87 11.36 -0.51 37.17
C ILE A 87 11.17 0.92 36.68
N LYS A 88 12.28 1.64 36.59
CA LYS A 88 12.35 2.98 36.01
C LYS A 88 11.42 3.07 34.80
N ASP A 89 10.61 4.12 34.79
CA ASP A 89 9.73 4.45 33.68
C ASP A 89 10.50 4.32 32.36
N PRO A 90 10.07 3.46 31.42
CA PRO A 90 10.80 3.20 30.19
C PRO A 90 10.84 4.39 29.22
N PHE A 91 10.07 5.46 29.50
CA PHE A 91 9.99 6.67 28.66
C PHE A 91 10.62 7.90 29.29
N ILE A 92 11.22 7.80 30.48
CA ILE A 92 12.01 8.92 31.00
C ILE A 92 13.27 9.09 30.16
N THR A 93 13.52 10.33 29.78
CA THR A 93 14.70 10.66 28.99
C THR A 93 15.97 10.48 29.84
N TRP A 94 17.11 10.26 29.17
CA TRP A 94 18.38 10.05 29.84
C TRP A 94 18.82 11.28 30.67
N GLU A 95 18.39 12.47 30.28
CA GLU A 95 18.61 13.73 31.03
C GLU A 95 17.89 13.71 32.38
N THR A 96 16.64 13.22 32.40
CA THR A 96 15.82 13.12 33.62
C THR A 96 16.44 12.14 34.62
N ILE A 97 17.05 11.07 34.12
CA ILE A 97 17.73 10.05 34.93
C ILE A 97 19.04 10.55 35.55
N ASN A 98 19.77 11.42 34.85
CA ASN A 98 21.11 11.85 35.23
C ASN A 98 21.20 13.38 35.35
N PRO A 99 20.55 14.02 36.35
CA PRO A 99 20.62 15.48 36.53
C PRO A 99 22.03 16.02 36.84
N LYS A 100 22.99 15.13 37.11
CA LYS A 100 24.41 15.48 37.29
C LYS A 100 25.16 15.65 35.96
N VAL A 101 24.66 15.11 34.83
CA VAL A 101 25.27 15.35 33.52
C VAL A 101 25.02 16.75 32.99
N ASP A 102 24.00 17.48 33.46
CA ASP A 102 23.85 18.90 33.11
C ASP A 102 24.96 19.75 33.71
N ARG A 103 25.43 19.40 34.92
CA ARG A 103 26.58 20.05 35.53
C ARG A 103 27.89 19.63 34.88
N LEU A 104 28.00 18.40 34.37
CA LEU A 104 29.18 18.00 33.60
C LEU A 104 29.15 18.46 32.14
N LYS A 105 27.99 18.69 31.51
CA LYS A 105 27.90 19.38 30.21
C LYS A 105 28.17 20.87 30.35
N SER A 106 27.88 21.43 31.53
CA SER A 106 28.24 22.81 31.88
C SER A 106 29.67 22.95 32.45
N ALA A 107 30.32 21.87 32.92
CA ALA A 107 31.65 21.92 33.57
C ALA A 107 32.75 21.07 32.90
N SER A 108 32.41 20.12 32.03
CA SER A 108 33.34 19.59 31.03
C SER A 108 33.25 20.54 29.85
N GLY A 109 34.23 21.45 29.78
CA GLY A 109 34.63 22.13 28.56
C GLY A 109 35.18 21.17 27.50
N GLY A 110 34.44 20.10 27.21
CA GLY A 110 34.55 19.38 25.95
C GLY A 110 33.71 20.15 24.97
N VAL A 111 34.34 21.14 24.34
CA VAL A 111 33.98 21.81 23.09
C VAL A 111 32.73 21.20 22.42
N ASN A 112 31.53 21.59 22.86
CA ASN A 112 30.38 21.60 21.96
C ASN A 112 30.56 22.91 21.22
N ASP A 113 31.29 22.84 20.11
CA ASP A 113 31.71 23.99 19.31
C ASP A 113 30.50 24.63 18.63
N GLY A 114 29.57 25.21 19.41
CA GLY A 114 28.46 26.02 18.90
C GLY A 114 27.68 25.40 17.72
N VAL A 115 27.57 24.07 17.64
CA VAL A 115 26.90 23.39 16.53
C VAL A 115 25.41 23.47 16.79
N PHE A 116 24.82 24.61 16.44
CA PHE A 116 23.39 24.85 16.49
C PHE A 116 23.01 25.64 15.24
N PRO A 117 21.84 25.39 14.63
CA PRO A 117 21.35 26.21 13.53
C PRO A 117 21.23 27.68 13.93
N ASP A 118 21.88 28.57 13.19
CA ASP A 118 21.75 30.02 13.42
C ASP A 118 20.35 30.49 13.00
N GLY A 119 19.46 30.65 13.97
CA GLY A 119 18.08 31.09 13.77
C GLY A 119 17.91 32.59 13.56
N GLU A 120 18.92 33.39 13.89
CA GLU A 120 18.86 34.86 13.77
C GLU A 120 19.19 35.33 12.33
N ARG A 121 19.81 34.45 11.53
CA ARG A 121 20.14 34.72 10.14
C ARG A 121 18.91 34.68 9.24
N ALA A 122 18.88 35.57 8.25
CA ALA A 122 17.93 35.45 7.15
C ALA A 122 18.21 34.17 6.34
N ARG A 123 17.16 33.37 6.11
CA ARG A 123 17.25 32.14 5.31
C ARG A 123 17.41 32.46 3.82
N GLU A 124 18.20 31.63 3.15
CA GLU A 124 18.37 31.63 1.70
C GLU A 124 17.27 30.82 1.01
N ALA A 125 17.06 31.09 -0.29
CA ALA A 125 16.00 30.45 -1.07
C ALA A 125 16.16 28.92 -1.15
N LEU A 126 17.39 28.41 -1.18
CA LEU A 126 17.65 26.97 -1.27
C LEU A 126 17.47 26.23 0.07
N GLU A 127 17.26 26.94 1.19
CA GLU A 127 17.01 26.34 2.50
C GLU A 127 15.56 25.84 2.65
N SER A 128 14.66 26.17 1.71
CA SER A 128 13.30 25.61 1.69
C SER A 128 13.24 24.18 1.15
N TYR A 129 14.27 23.74 0.43
CA TYR A 129 14.30 22.45 -0.25
C TYR A 129 15.16 21.43 0.51
N PRO A 130 14.78 20.15 0.54
CA PRO A 130 15.67 19.10 1.05
C PRO A 130 16.91 18.99 0.16
N LEU A 131 18.09 18.78 0.76
CA LEU A 131 19.36 18.72 0.02
C LEU A 131 19.35 17.64 -1.07
N GLU A 132 18.73 16.49 -0.80
CA GLU A 132 18.60 15.36 -1.74
C GLU A 132 17.84 15.71 -3.03
N THR A 133 17.03 16.76 -3.00
CA THR A 133 16.23 17.20 -4.16
C THR A 133 16.93 18.27 -4.99
N LEU A 134 18.04 18.80 -4.49
CA LEU A 134 18.88 19.77 -5.19
C LEU A 134 19.85 19.03 -6.11
N THR A 135 20.17 19.62 -7.24
CA THR A 135 21.07 19.00 -8.21
C THR A 135 22.11 20.01 -8.68
N MET A 136 23.39 19.66 -8.60
CA MET A 136 24.46 20.49 -9.16
C MET A 136 24.46 20.39 -10.68
N MET A 137 24.35 21.55 -11.35
CA MET A 137 24.35 21.68 -12.80
C MET A 137 25.72 22.09 -13.36
N GLY A 138 26.64 22.55 -12.49
CA GLY A 138 27.98 22.97 -12.89
C GLY A 138 28.50 24.13 -12.07
N THR A 139 29.56 24.74 -12.56
CA THR A 139 30.17 25.94 -11.99
C THR A 139 30.22 27.08 -13.01
N LEU A 140 30.28 28.30 -12.50
CA LEU A 140 30.41 29.51 -13.29
C LEU A 140 31.47 30.40 -12.63
N GLU A 141 32.56 30.62 -13.34
CA GLU A 141 33.54 31.61 -12.93
C GLU A 141 33.13 32.98 -13.47
N TYR A 142 32.87 33.94 -12.57
CA TYR A 142 32.49 35.29 -12.95
C TYR A 142 33.07 36.31 -11.98
N SER A 143 33.70 37.35 -12.52
CA SER A 143 34.28 38.45 -11.72
C SER A 143 35.30 37.98 -10.66
N ASN A 144 36.14 37.00 -10.99
CA ASN A 144 37.09 36.35 -10.08
C ASN A 144 36.45 35.62 -8.89
N GLU A 145 35.15 35.32 -8.94
CA GLU A 145 34.45 34.52 -7.94
C GLU A 145 33.92 33.23 -8.60
N ASN A 146 34.09 32.09 -7.92
CA ASN A 146 33.60 30.81 -8.39
C ASN A 146 32.19 30.55 -7.83
N TRP A 147 31.23 30.37 -8.73
CA TRP A 147 29.84 30.12 -8.41
C TRP A 147 29.46 28.67 -8.72
N GLY A 148 28.69 28.04 -7.85
CA GLY A 148 27.98 26.80 -8.12
C GLY A 148 26.61 27.07 -8.71
N LEU A 149 26.17 26.24 -9.66
CA LEU A 149 24.84 26.27 -10.24
C LEU A 149 24.02 25.11 -9.68
N ILE A 150 22.97 25.41 -8.92
CA ILE A 150 22.10 24.42 -8.30
C ILE A 150 20.70 24.52 -8.88
N LYS A 151 20.19 23.43 -9.42
CA LYS A 151 18.80 23.31 -9.83
C LYS A 151 17.97 22.82 -8.66
N ALA A 152 16.92 23.56 -8.33
CA ALA A 152 15.92 23.18 -7.33
C ALA A 152 14.76 22.40 -7.99
N PRO A 153 13.90 21.74 -7.18
CA PRO A 153 12.76 20.95 -7.69
C PRO A 153 11.71 21.77 -8.45
N ASP A 154 11.68 23.08 -8.24
CA ASP A 154 10.87 24.04 -8.99
C ASP A 154 11.38 24.26 -10.43
N GLY A 155 12.54 23.69 -10.77
CA GLY A 155 13.20 23.84 -12.08
C GLY A 155 14.03 25.11 -12.22
N ILE A 156 14.10 25.95 -11.18
CA ILE A 156 14.89 27.18 -11.17
C ILE A 156 16.34 26.87 -10.83
N ILE A 157 17.26 27.50 -11.56
CA ILE A 157 18.71 27.40 -11.30
C ILE A 157 19.13 28.59 -10.45
N TYR A 158 19.64 28.29 -9.27
CA TYR A 158 20.20 29.24 -8.31
C TYR A 158 21.73 29.24 -8.41
N ARG A 159 22.31 30.43 -8.23
CA ARG A 159 23.76 30.60 -8.12
C ARG A 159 24.14 30.67 -6.66
N VAL A 160 25.13 29.87 -6.25
CA VAL A 160 25.64 29.83 -4.88
C VAL A 160 27.14 30.03 -4.85
N LYS A 161 27.68 30.50 -3.74
CA LYS A 161 29.11 30.62 -3.50
C LYS A 161 29.52 30.03 -2.16
N SER A 162 30.83 29.92 -1.91
CA SER A 162 31.33 29.48 -0.60
C SER A 162 30.77 30.37 0.52
N GLY A 163 30.28 29.74 1.59
CA GLY A 163 29.61 30.38 2.71
C GLY A 163 28.09 30.57 2.58
N ASN A 164 27.51 30.31 1.39
CA ASN A 164 26.04 30.23 1.27
C ASN A 164 25.48 28.96 1.91
N TYR A 165 24.16 28.95 2.08
CA TYR A 165 23.42 27.87 2.73
C TYR A 165 22.37 27.29 1.80
N MET A 166 22.23 25.98 1.84
CA MET A 166 21.22 25.25 1.08
C MET A 166 20.80 23.99 1.84
N GLY A 167 19.63 23.45 1.51
CA GLY A 167 19.08 22.33 2.25
C GLY A 167 18.38 22.76 3.53
N GLN A 168 17.38 21.99 3.94
CA GLN A 168 16.62 22.23 5.18
C GLN A 168 17.46 22.05 6.45
N ASN A 169 18.57 21.30 6.37
CA ASN A 169 19.47 21.04 7.49
C ASN A 169 20.60 22.08 7.60
N HIS A 170 20.36 23.32 7.17
CA HIS A 170 21.31 24.43 7.25
C HIS A 170 22.69 24.11 6.63
N GLY A 171 22.68 23.47 5.46
CA GLY A 171 23.90 23.02 4.78
C GLY A 171 24.77 24.18 4.31
N LYS A 172 25.89 24.42 5.00
CA LYS A 172 26.83 25.51 4.67
C LYS A 172 27.86 25.04 3.65
N ILE A 173 27.95 25.74 2.52
CA ILE A 173 28.91 25.43 1.45
C ILE A 173 30.32 25.77 1.93
N SER A 174 31.20 24.77 1.97
CA SER A 174 32.61 24.95 2.32
C SER A 174 33.45 25.22 1.08
N LYS A 175 33.24 24.45 0.00
CA LYS A 175 34.04 24.53 -1.22
C LYS A 175 33.21 24.20 -2.46
N ILE A 176 33.54 24.84 -3.57
CA ILE A 176 32.96 24.59 -4.90
C ILE A 176 34.10 24.13 -5.81
N ASN A 177 34.02 22.90 -6.31
CA ASN A 177 34.92 22.35 -7.32
C ASN A 177 34.16 22.20 -8.64
N SER A 178 34.85 21.77 -9.71
CA SER A 178 34.25 21.60 -11.03
C SER A 178 33.26 20.42 -11.11
N GLU A 179 33.49 19.37 -10.33
CA GLU A 179 32.72 18.11 -10.37
C GLU A 179 31.82 17.93 -9.15
N ASP A 180 32.01 18.70 -8.09
CA ASP A 180 31.29 18.56 -6.83
C ASP A 180 31.26 19.86 -6.03
N ILE A 181 30.26 19.98 -5.16
CA ILE A 181 30.16 21.04 -4.14
C ILE A 181 30.19 20.40 -2.76
N ALA A 182 31.21 20.72 -1.98
CA ALA A 182 31.34 20.26 -0.60
C ALA A 182 30.63 21.22 0.36
N LEU A 183 29.85 20.65 1.28
CA LEU A 183 29.13 21.38 2.31
C LEU A 183 29.08 20.61 3.63
N THR A 184 28.56 21.24 4.67
CA THR A 184 28.34 20.62 5.97
C THR A 184 26.92 20.93 6.44
N GLU A 185 26.13 19.89 6.65
CA GLU A 185 24.78 19.97 7.23
C GLU A 185 24.83 19.86 8.75
N ILE A 186 23.83 20.45 9.41
CA ILE A 186 23.61 20.32 10.85
C ILE A 186 22.38 19.44 11.06
N VAL A 187 22.58 18.23 11.59
CA VAL A 187 21.52 17.23 11.83
C VAL A 187 21.44 16.90 13.32
N SER A 188 20.27 16.46 13.79
CA SER A 188 20.10 16.05 15.18
C SER A 188 20.67 14.65 15.41
N ASP A 189 21.39 14.45 16.52
CA ASP A 189 22.00 13.17 16.93
C ASP A 189 20.98 12.16 17.51
N GLY A 190 19.72 12.55 17.66
CA GLY A 190 18.64 11.73 18.25
C GLY A 190 18.63 11.67 19.78
N LEU A 191 19.62 12.23 20.46
CA LEU A 191 19.75 12.31 21.92
C LEU A 191 19.62 13.76 22.45
N GLY A 192 19.08 14.67 21.61
CA GLY A 192 18.87 16.08 21.92
C GLY A 192 20.07 16.98 21.59
N GLY A 193 21.11 16.45 20.95
CA GLY A 193 22.23 17.19 20.41
C GLY A 193 22.16 17.41 18.89
N TRP A 194 23.19 18.07 18.38
CA TRP A 194 23.39 18.37 16.96
C TRP A 194 24.78 17.90 16.54
N GLU A 195 24.88 17.41 15.32
CA GLU A 195 26.13 16.97 14.71
C GLU A 195 26.31 17.62 13.34
N ASN A 196 27.58 17.87 12.99
CA ASN A 196 27.96 18.32 11.66
C ASN A 196 28.16 17.10 10.76
N ARG A 197 27.39 17.03 9.67
CA ARG A 197 27.49 15.98 8.67
C ARG A 197 28.10 16.55 7.38
N PRO A 198 29.34 16.18 7.01
CA PRO A 198 29.90 16.58 5.72
C PRO A 198 29.12 15.88 4.59
N VAL A 199 28.76 16.64 3.56
CA VAL A 199 28.05 16.15 2.38
C VAL A 199 28.69 16.74 1.13
N GLU A 200 28.75 15.95 0.06
CA GLU A 200 29.20 16.38 -1.26
C GLU A 200 28.04 16.23 -2.26
N LEU A 201 27.76 17.29 -3.01
CA LEU A 201 26.79 17.29 -4.08
C LEU A 201 27.52 17.20 -5.41
N SER A 202 27.50 16.02 -6.04
CA SER A 202 28.16 15.77 -7.31
C SER A 202 27.43 16.41 -8.49
N LEU A 203 28.20 16.75 -9.53
CA LEU A 203 27.72 17.22 -10.82
C LEU A 203 26.79 16.17 -11.45
N ASN A 204 25.66 16.61 -11.96
CA ASN A 204 24.80 15.76 -12.76
C ASN A 204 25.37 15.62 -14.19
N GLU A 205 25.58 14.38 -14.64
CA GLU A 205 26.19 14.03 -15.93
C GLU A 205 25.17 13.72 -17.06
N ASP A 206 23.87 13.95 -16.84
CA ASP A 206 22.78 13.57 -17.75
C ASP A 206 22.62 14.46 -19.01
#